data_AF-A0A0B5HQN2-F1
#
_entry.id   AF-A0A0B5HQN2-F1
#
_cell.length_a   1.000
_cell.length_b   1.000
_cell.length_c   1.000
_cell.angle_alpha   90.00
_cell.angle_beta   90.00
_cell.angle_gamma   90.00
#
_symmetry.space_group_name_H-M   'P 1'
#
loop_
_entity.id
_entity.type
_entity.pdbx_description
1 polymer ?
#
loop_
_entity_poly.entity_id
_entity_poly.type
_entity_poly.pdbx_seq_one_letter_code
_entity_poly.pdbx_strand_id
1 'polypeptide(L)'
;MSQNRNKLIELFIGNSSNVVIHKVLGKATDNLDTHSRYEKEVQNSLKKALKYRNIINPINEKLNEKDVNYIKNKIIRNVKSELTSRIIKGYKNVNLTLIETFVEEFLKQSKII
;
A
#
# COMPACT_ATOMS: atom_id res chain seq x y z
N MET A 1 16.37 -10.44 20.06
CA MET A 1 15.63 -11.22 19.05
C MET A 1 15.80 -10.56 17.69
N SER A 2 16.63 -11.11 16.79
CA SER A 2 16.74 -10.59 15.43
C SER A 2 15.44 -10.86 14.68
N GLN A 3 14.63 -9.82 14.43
CA GLN A 3 13.46 -9.98 13.57
C GLN A 3 13.92 -10.38 12.17
N ASN A 4 13.29 -11.41 11.60
CA ASN A 4 13.57 -11.85 10.24
C ASN A 4 13.21 -10.71 9.26
N ARG A 5 14.22 -10.12 8.63
CA ARG A 5 14.08 -9.00 7.68
C ARG A 5 13.04 -9.27 6.60
N ASN A 6 12.98 -10.50 6.08
CA ASN A 6 12.01 -10.86 5.04
C ASN A 6 10.58 -10.76 5.57
N LYS A 7 10.34 -11.19 6.82
CA LYS A 7 9.03 -11.06 7.47
C LYS A 7 8.63 -9.58 7.62
N LEU A 8 9.59 -8.71 7.95
CA LEU A 8 9.32 -7.27 8.05
C LEU A 8 8.97 -6.67 6.69
N ILE A 9 9.66 -7.06 5.62
CA ILE A 9 9.35 -6.64 4.25
C ILE A 9 7.95 -7.09 3.84
N GLU A 10 7.56 -8.33 4.14
CA GLU A 10 6.20 -8.81 3.85
C GLU A 10 5.13 -8.04 4.65
N LEU A 11 5.39 -7.74 5.93
CA LEU A 11 4.49 -6.90 6.74
C LEU A 11 4.40 -5.48 6.19
N PHE A 12 5.51 -4.91 5.73
CA PHE A 12 5.53 -3.63 5.06
C PHE A 12 4.65 -3.66 3.81
N ILE A 13 4.90 -4.61 2.90
CA ILE A 13 4.13 -4.79 1.66
C ILE A 13 2.63 -4.95 1.93
N GLY A 14 2.24 -5.74 2.94
CA GLY A 14 0.84 -5.93 3.30
C GLY A 14 0.15 -4.61 3.69
N ASN A 15 0.79 -3.83 4.56
CA ASN A 15 0.24 -2.54 4.99
C ASN A 15 0.27 -1.50 3.85
N SER A 16 1.32 -1.47 3.04
CA SER A 16 1.38 -0.62 1.84
C SER A 16 0.28 -0.95 0.83
N SER A 17 0.01 -2.24 0.63
CA SER A 17 -1.08 -2.70 -0.25
C SER A 17 -2.42 -2.18 0.26
N ASN A 18 -2.67 -2.27 1.57
CA ASN A 18 -3.91 -1.76 2.17
C ASN A 18 -4.06 -0.24 1.99
N VAL A 19 -3.00 0.54 2.15
CA VAL A 19 -3.03 1.99 1.88
C VAL A 19 -3.52 2.26 0.45
N VAL A 20 -2.94 1.58 -0.54
CA VAL A 20 -3.29 1.79 -1.95
C VAL A 20 -4.71 1.32 -2.24
N ILE A 21 -5.11 0.14 -1.74
CA ILE A 21 -6.49 -0.39 -1.88
C ILE A 21 -7.50 0.63 -1.36
N HIS A 22 -7.30 1.14 -0.14
CA HIS A 22 -8.24 2.08 0.47
C HIS A 22 -8.26 3.44 -0.21
N LYS A 23 -7.11 3.92 -0.74
CA LYS A 23 -7.10 5.12 -1.60
C LYS A 23 -7.93 4.93 -2.87
N VAL A 24 -7.79 3.79 -3.57
CA VAL A 24 -8.58 3.52 -4.79
C VAL A 24 -10.06 3.41 -4.44
N LEU A 25 -10.42 2.66 -3.40
CA LEU A 25 -11.81 2.50 -2.99
C LEU A 25 -12.43 3.82 -2.49
N GLY A 26 -11.65 4.65 -1.80
CA GLY A 26 -12.05 5.99 -1.37
C GLY A 26 -12.36 6.92 -2.55
N LYS A 27 -11.66 6.76 -3.68
CA LYS A 27 -11.95 7.49 -4.92
C LYS A 27 -13.12 6.93 -5.71
N ALA A 28 -13.46 5.65 -5.51
CA ALA A 28 -14.56 4.98 -6.20
C ALA A 28 -15.93 5.19 -5.51
N THR A 29 -15.96 5.75 -4.30
CA THR A 29 -17.19 5.96 -3.53
C THR A 29 -17.64 7.41 -3.55
N ASP A 30 -18.92 7.65 -3.81
CA ASP A 30 -19.55 8.97 -3.71
C ASP A 30 -20.12 9.23 -2.30
N ASN A 31 -20.23 8.18 -1.47
CA ASN A 31 -20.74 8.27 -0.11
C ASN A 31 -19.63 8.77 0.85
N LEU A 32 -19.90 9.91 1.51
CA LEU A 32 -18.97 10.57 2.43
C LEU A 32 -18.59 9.73 3.65
N ASP A 33 -19.53 8.97 4.23
CA ASP A 33 -19.24 8.12 5.40
C ASP A 33 -18.29 6.99 5.04
N THR A 34 -18.53 6.37 3.88
CA THR A 34 -17.69 5.31 3.30
C THR A 34 -16.31 5.85 2.95
N HIS A 35 -16.25 7.06 2.38
CA HIS A 35 -15.00 7.76 2.10
C HIS A 35 -14.20 8.00 3.39
N SER A 36 -14.84 8.57 4.42
CA SER A 36 -14.22 8.84 5.73
C SER A 36 -13.70 7.56 6.40
N ARG A 37 -14.43 6.45 6.27
CA ARG A 37 -13.96 5.14 6.74
C ARG A 37 -12.68 4.70 6.02
N TYR A 38 -12.64 4.79 4.69
CA TYR A 38 -11.43 4.44 3.95
C TYR A 38 -10.25 5.34 4.28
N GLU A 39 -10.47 6.64 4.49
CA GLU A 39 -9.42 7.55 4.90
C GLU A 39 -8.83 7.15 6.26
N LYS A 40 -9.66 6.76 7.23
CA LYS A 40 -9.17 6.23 8.52
C LYS A 40 -8.32 4.96 8.34
N GLU A 41 -8.74 4.05 7.46
CA GLU A 41 -7.97 2.83 7.16
C GLU A 41 -6.65 3.12 6.45
N VAL A 42 -6.62 4.14 5.57
CA VAL A 42 -5.40 4.65 4.94
C VAL A 42 -4.42 5.12 6.02
N GLN A 43 -4.86 5.97 6.95
CA GLN A 43 -3.99 6.51 8.00
C GLN A 43 -3.45 5.40 8.92
N ASN A 44 -4.30 4.44 9.31
CA ASN A 44 -3.91 3.31 10.15
C ASN A 44 -2.88 2.41 9.47
N SER A 45 -3.12 2.06 8.20
CA SER A 45 -2.22 1.21 7.41
C SER A 45 -0.90 1.92 7.11
N LEU A 46 -0.94 3.21 6.81
CA LEU A 46 0.24 4.04 6.59
C LEU A 46 1.12 4.08 7.84
N LYS A 47 0.54 4.33 9.02
CA LYS A 47 1.28 4.33 10.28
C LYS A 47 2.00 3.00 10.53
N LYS A 48 1.33 1.87 10.27
CA LYS A 48 1.93 0.53 10.40
C LYS A 48 3.04 0.31 9.37
N ALA A 49 2.82 0.67 8.12
CA ALA A 49 3.81 0.55 7.05
C ALA A 49 5.08 1.34 7.39
N LEU A 50 4.96 2.62 7.78
CA LEU A 50 6.12 3.45 8.13
C LEU A 50 6.89 2.90 9.34
N LYS A 51 6.18 2.32 10.33
CA LYS A 51 6.82 1.62 11.44
C LYS A 51 7.68 0.46 10.94
N TYR A 52 7.18 -0.39 10.05
CA TYR A 52 7.96 -1.49 9.49
C TYR A 52 9.10 -1.01 8.59
N ARG A 53 8.88 0.03 7.76
CA ARG A 53 9.92 0.64 6.93
C ARG A 53 11.11 1.01 7.79
N ASN A 54 10.90 1.73 8.90
CA ASN A 54 11.97 2.19 9.78
C ASN A 54 12.74 1.05 10.47
N ILE A 55 12.10 -0.11 10.70
CA ILE A 55 12.76 -1.29 11.28
C ILE A 55 13.58 -2.04 10.22
N ILE A 56 13.09 -2.13 8.98
CA ILE A 56 13.81 -2.81 7.87
C ILE A 56 15.10 -2.07 7.55
N ASN A 57 14.99 -0.74 7.44
CA ASN A 57 16.08 0.17 7.15
C ASN A 57 15.66 1.57 7.63
N PRO A 58 16.53 2.38 8.23
CA PRO A 58 16.15 3.74 8.63
C PRO A 58 15.51 4.50 7.47
N ILE A 59 14.47 5.30 7.75
CA ILE A 59 13.72 6.03 6.69
C ILE A 59 14.62 6.97 5.87
N ASN A 60 15.72 7.44 6.46
CA ASN A 60 16.68 8.32 5.79
C ASN A 60 17.73 7.56 4.96
N GLU A 61 17.72 6.23 5.01
CA GLU A 61 18.63 5.39 4.24
C GLU A 61 17.90 4.72 3.08
N LYS A 62 18.56 4.67 1.92
CA LYS A 62 18.03 4.03 0.72
C LYS A 62 17.99 2.52 0.91
N LEU A 63 16.87 1.89 0.52
CA LEU A 63 16.82 0.45 0.33
C LEU A 63 17.62 0.09 -0.91
N ASN A 64 18.17 -1.13 -0.96
CA ASN A 64 18.79 -1.63 -2.18
C ASN A 64 17.73 -1.75 -3.30
N GLU A 65 18.16 -1.58 -4.55
CA GLU A 65 17.27 -1.55 -5.71
C GLU A 65 16.47 -2.85 -5.89
N LYS A 66 17.07 -3.99 -5.52
CA LYS A 66 16.41 -5.30 -5.58
C LYS A 66 15.17 -5.33 -4.69
N ASP A 67 15.28 -4.83 -3.47
CA ASP A 67 14.17 -4.74 -2.52
C ASP A 67 13.14 -3.71 -2.95
N VAL A 68 13.57 -2.55 -3.47
CA VAL A 68 12.66 -1.54 -4.01
C VAL A 68 11.79 -2.13 -5.12
N ASN A 69 12.41 -2.80 -6.11
CA ASN A 69 11.71 -3.42 -7.22
C ASN A 69 10.79 -4.55 -6.75
N TYR A 70 11.26 -5.38 -5.82
CA TYR A 70 10.45 -6.46 -5.22
C TYR A 70 9.20 -5.90 -4.52
N ILE A 71 9.39 -4.91 -3.65
CA ILE A 71 8.32 -4.25 -2.90
C ILE A 71 7.30 -3.63 -3.87
N LYS A 72 7.77 -2.82 -4.84
CA LYS A 72 6.91 -2.14 -5.82
C LYS A 72 6.04 -3.13 -6.59
N ASN A 73 6.67 -4.14 -7.19
CA ASN A 73 5.97 -5.14 -7.99
C ASN A 73 4.98 -5.96 -7.17
N LYS A 74 5.35 -6.31 -5.93
CA LYS A 74 4.49 -7.11 -5.06
C LYS A 74 3.30 -6.33 -4.54
N ILE A 75 3.46 -5.03 -4.21
CA ILE A 75 2.32 -4.15 -3.87
C ILE A 75 1.36 -4.07 -5.06
N ILE A 76 1.86 -3.75 -6.27
CA ILE A 76 1.02 -3.63 -7.48
C ILE A 76 0.22 -4.91 -7.70
N ARG A 77 0.87 -6.07 -7.64
CA ARG A 77 0.22 -7.37 -7.82
C ARG A 77 -0.87 -7.63 -6.78
N ASN A 78 -0.56 -7.41 -5.50
CA ASN A 78 -1.52 -7.63 -4.41
C ASN A 78 -2.74 -6.73 -4.54
N VAL A 79 -2.53 -5.44 -4.83
CA VAL A 79 -3.59 -4.44 -5.01
C VAL A 79 -4.46 -4.80 -6.22
N LYS A 80 -3.85 -5.09 -7.38
CA LYS A 80 -4.58 -5.50 -8.60
C LYS A 80 -5.45 -6.73 -8.31
N SER A 81 -4.90 -7.74 -7.64
CA SER A 81 -5.64 -8.96 -7.29
C SER A 81 -6.84 -8.69 -6.39
N GLU A 82 -6.66 -7.93 -5.31
CA GLU A 82 -7.73 -7.61 -4.36
C GLU A 82 -8.83 -6.76 -5.00
N LEU A 83 -8.46 -5.71 -5.74
CA LEU A 83 -9.44 -4.83 -6.39
C LEU A 83 -10.20 -5.56 -7.49
N THR A 84 -9.54 -6.43 -8.27
CA THR A 84 -10.22 -7.28 -9.25
C THR A 84 -11.24 -8.20 -8.58
N SER A 85 -10.87 -8.83 -7.45
CA SER A 85 -11.80 -9.64 -6.65
C SER A 85 -13.02 -8.85 -6.17
N ARG A 86 -12.83 -7.59 -5.77
CA ARG A 86 -13.94 -6.69 -5.38
C ARG A 86 -14.84 -6.32 -6.55
N ILE A 87 -14.27 -6.02 -7.72
CA ILE A 87 -15.03 -5.75 -8.95
C ILE A 87 -15.91 -6.95 -9.31
N ILE A 88 -15.34 -8.17 -9.27
CA ILE A 88 -16.09 -9.42 -9.50
C ILE A 88 -17.26 -9.56 -8.51
N LYS A 89 -17.09 -9.12 -7.27
CA LYS A 89 -18.13 -9.12 -6.23
C LYS A 89 -19.14 -7.96 -6.35
N GLY A 90 -19.04 -7.12 -7.38
CA GLY A 90 -20.00 -6.07 -7.69
C GLY A 90 -19.62 -4.66 -7.24
N TYR A 91 -18.38 -4.42 -6.78
CA TYR A 91 -17.90 -3.05 -6.54
C TYR A 91 -17.82 -2.29 -7.87
N LYS A 92 -18.46 -1.12 -7.93
CA LYS A 92 -18.52 -0.27 -9.12
C LYS A 92 -17.48 0.86 -9.03
N ASN A 93 -17.19 1.50 -10.16
CA ASN A 93 -16.35 2.71 -10.28
C ASN A 93 -14.90 2.56 -9.79
N VAL A 94 -14.40 1.33 -9.62
CA VAL A 94 -13.01 1.07 -9.23
C VAL A 94 -12.08 1.27 -10.43
N ASN A 95 -11.29 2.34 -10.42
CA ASN A 95 -10.32 2.60 -11.48
C ASN A 95 -8.96 1.96 -11.19
N LEU A 96 -8.65 0.85 -11.87
CA LEU A 96 -7.38 0.13 -11.72
C LEU A 96 -6.17 0.88 -12.29
N THR A 97 -6.36 1.88 -13.16
CA THR A 97 -5.23 2.66 -13.72
C THR A 97 -4.56 3.54 -12.66
N LEU A 98 -5.27 3.86 -11.57
CA LEU A 98 -4.74 4.66 -10.45
C LEU A 98 -3.77 3.89 -9.56
N ILE A 99 -3.70 2.56 -9.68
CA ILE A 99 -2.87 1.73 -8.78
C ILE A 99 -1.41 2.14 -8.86
N GLU A 100 -0.87 2.28 -10.07
CA GLU A 100 0.55 2.57 -10.26
C GLU A 100 0.89 3.97 -9.75
N THR A 101 0.01 4.96 -9.97
CA THR A 101 0.13 6.31 -9.43
C THR A 101 0.15 6.30 -7.90
N PHE A 102 -0.78 5.61 -7.25
CA PHE A 102 -0.84 5.58 -5.79
C PHE A 102 0.30 4.76 -5.15
N VAL A 103 0.80 3.73 -5.84
CA VAL A 103 2.01 3.02 -5.40
C VAL A 103 3.21 3.96 -5.46
N GLU A 104 3.37 4.67 -6.58
CA GLU A 104 4.47 5.62 -6.76
C GLU A 104 4.44 6.75 -5.70
N GLU A 105 3.28 7.36 -5.48
CA GLU A 105 3.07 8.34 -4.41
C GLU A 105 3.43 7.79 -3.02
N PHE A 106 2.97 6.57 -2.73
CA PHE A 106 3.24 5.93 -1.44
C PHE A 106 4.73 5.66 -1.24
N LEU A 107 5.43 5.19 -2.27
CA LEU A 107 6.86 4.89 -2.19
C LEU A 107 7.69 6.17 -2.00
N LYS A 108 7.31 7.27 -2.67
CA LYS A 108 7.89 8.61 -2.44
C LYS A 108 7.66 9.09 -1.01
N GLN A 109 6.42 9.01 -0.53
CA GLN A 109 6.06 9.37 0.85
C GLN A 109 6.86 8.55 1.89
N SER A 110 7.13 7.29 1.57
CA SER A 110 7.88 6.36 2.43
C SER A 110 9.40 6.46 2.29
N LYS A 111 9.90 7.41 1.50
CA LYS A 111 11.33 7.59 1.17
C LYS A 111 11.99 6.28 0.72
N ILE A 112 11.31 5.54 -0.15
CA ILE A 112 11.84 4.33 -0.76
C ILE A 112 12.47 4.67 -2.12
N ILE A 113 11.84 5.59 -2.85
CA ILE A 113 12.27 6.15 -4.12
C ILE A 113 12.31 7.67 -4.03
#